data_AF-A0A3A4ZGR5-F1
#
_entry.id   AF-A0A3A4ZGR5-F1
#
_cell.length_a   1.000
_cell.length_b   1.000
_cell.length_c   1.000
_cell.angle_alpha   90.00
_cell.angle_beta   90.00
_cell.angle_gamma   90.00
#
_symmetry.space_group_name_H-M   'P 1'
#
loop_
_entity.id
_entity.type
_entity.pdbx_description
1 polymer ?
#
loop_
_entity_poly.entity_id
_entity_poly.type
_entity_poly.pdbx_seq_one_letter_code
_entity_poly.pdbx_strand_id
1 'polypeptide(L)'
;MNFFCGGAIYISGSSPTIKNCVFSDNTAGGGGGAICSYGGSPIVLDCSFYRNKGGSGGAIHSDSSTLNITNGVFAGNSAEYLGGALYFYKVTAKILNSSFSENLAQIGNGIYGFNSSITATNTILWDQPADEIFLNSGSTANITYSNVRGAYPGTGNIDADPLFTGQENLRLAAGSPCINQGNNTAHGLPETDRDGTQRIVAETVDIGAYEYGGTPIAEFIADLKIGAPPLLVNFIDRSGGTVTSWLWDFGDGSTSTEQNPSHEFTSAGSYRVVLTVTGPGGSDSETKTGYISVYTTYGSILYVEQNGICLSNAPCFDSIQAAIGQAPDGAELIVTEGSFNEDITVDAPSQIAIMGGYNAIFSEKTEMTQIRSLTIKNGRVILDGIEILP
;
A
#
# COMPACT_ATOMS: atom_id res chain seq x y z
N MET A 1 54.07 -14.69 8.87
CA MET A 1 53.95 -14.11 7.53
C MET A 1 52.54 -13.54 7.42
N ASN A 2 52.48 -12.21 7.29
CA ASN A 2 51.38 -11.32 6.90
C ASN A 2 49.94 -11.68 7.31
N PHE A 3 49.43 -10.96 8.33
CA PHE A 3 48.00 -10.85 8.64
C PHE A 3 47.31 -10.00 7.54
N PHE A 4 46.92 -10.62 6.44
CA PHE A 4 46.14 -9.97 5.38
C PHE A 4 44.68 -9.85 5.85
N CYS A 5 44.33 -8.74 6.49
CA CYS A 5 43.01 -8.49 7.07
C CYS A 5 42.44 -7.17 6.52
N GLY A 6 41.16 -7.15 6.14
CA GLY A 6 40.45 -5.97 5.63
C GLY A 6 40.82 -5.64 4.17
N GLY A 7 40.22 -6.35 3.20
CA GLY A 7 40.53 -6.12 1.78
C GLY A 7 40.22 -4.71 1.29
N ALA A 8 39.34 -3.98 1.99
CA ALA A 8 39.08 -2.56 1.77
C ALA A 8 39.41 -1.69 3.00
N ILE A 9 38.94 -2.07 4.19
CA ILE A 9 39.07 -1.27 5.41
C ILE A 9 39.62 -2.10 6.55
N TYR A 10 40.64 -1.56 7.22
CA TYR A 10 41.17 -2.06 8.48
C TYR A 10 40.93 -1.04 9.60
N ILE A 11 40.33 -1.50 10.70
CA ILE A 11 39.96 -0.70 11.87
C ILE A 11 40.67 -1.27 13.10
N SER A 12 41.37 -0.41 13.85
CA SER A 12 42.06 -0.76 15.09
C SER A 12 41.76 0.27 16.17
N GLY A 13 41.01 -0.13 17.19
CA GLY A 13 40.67 0.68 18.35
C GLY A 13 39.74 1.87 18.10
N SER A 14 39.29 2.10 16.86
CA SER A 14 38.43 3.23 16.48
C SER A 14 37.01 2.79 16.11
N SER A 15 36.06 3.73 16.15
CA SER A 15 34.62 3.44 15.97
C SER A 15 34.02 4.26 14.81
N PRO A 16 34.46 4.05 13.56
CA PRO A 16 33.97 4.83 12.42
C PRO A 16 32.51 4.50 12.09
N THR A 17 31.81 5.49 11.51
CA THR A 17 30.55 5.26 10.80
C THR A 17 30.83 5.08 9.32
N ILE A 18 30.41 3.94 8.77
CA ILE A 18 30.51 3.59 7.36
C ILE A 18 29.07 3.59 6.83
N LYS A 19 28.76 4.59 6.00
CA LYS A 19 27.40 4.83 5.51
C LYS A 19 27.36 4.86 3.99
N ASN A 20 26.31 4.29 3.38
CA ASN A 20 26.03 4.37 1.94
C ASN A 20 27.21 3.88 1.07
N CYS A 21 27.93 2.86 1.54
CA CYS A 21 29.10 2.32 0.84
C CYS A 21 28.78 0.97 0.18
N VAL A 22 29.42 0.71 -0.96
CA VAL A 22 29.39 -0.60 -1.63
C VAL A 22 30.79 -1.19 -1.57
N PHE A 23 30.91 -2.35 -0.95
CA PHE A 23 32.12 -3.16 -0.93
C PHE A 23 31.88 -4.36 -1.82
N SER A 24 32.48 -4.34 -3.02
CA SER A 24 32.36 -5.44 -3.97
C SER A 24 33.71 -6.02 -4.35
N ASP A 25 33.75 -7.34 -4.51
CA ASP A 25 34.89 -8.07 -5.09
C ASP A 25 36.24 -7.84 -4.37
N ASN A 26 36.21 -7.51 -3.06
CA ASN A 26 37.42 -7.36 -2.25
C ASN A 26 37.92 -8.72 -1.76
N THR A 27 39.23 -8.87 -1.59
CA THR A 27 39.84 -10.12 -1.11
C THR A 27 40.84 -9.87 0.02
N ALA A 28 40.73 -10.64 1.10
CA ALA A 28 41.69 -10.69 2.19
C ALA A 28 42.09 -12.14 2.49
N GLY A 29 43.35 -12.36 2.87
CA GLY A 29 43.90 -13.70 3.08
C GLY A 29 43.58 -14.35 4.43
N GLY A 30 43.32 -13.57 5.48
CA GLY A 30 43.09 -14.10 6.83
C GLY A 30 41.88 -13.52 7.56
N GLY A 31 41.53 -12.26 7.31
CA GLY A 31 40.39 -11.59 7.94
C GLY A 31 39.20 -11.40 7.01
N GLY A 32 38.37 -10.43 7.36
CA GLY A 32 37.26 -9.88 6.61
C GLY A 32 37.63 -9.51 5.19
N GLY A 33 36.91 -10.05 4.21
CA GLY A 33 37.18 -9.76 2.80
C GLY A 33 37.02 -8.29 2.45
N ALA A 34 36.08 -7.58 3.07
CA ALA A 34 35.95 -6.13 2.96
C ALA A 34 36.51 -5.41 4.21
N ILE A 35 35.97 -5.72 5.39
CA ILE A 35 36.25 -4.97 6.62
C ILE A 35 36.83 -5.88 7.69
N CYS A 36 37.93 -5.45 8.29
CA CYS A 36 38.44 -6.01 9.54
C CYS A 36 38.41 -4.99 10.66
N SER A 37 37.84 -5.36 11.81
CA SER A 37 37.80 -4.52 13.00
C SER A 37 38.35 -5.23 14.23
N TYR A 38 39.26 -4.56 14.94
CA TYR A 38 39.85 -5.02 16.20
C TYR A 38 39.69 -3.95 17.28
N GLY A 39 38.96 -4.26 18.36
CA GLY A 39 38.92 -3.41 19.56
C GLY A 39 38.17 -2.07 19.40
N GLY A 40 37.45 -1.88 18.29
CA GLY A 40 36.68 -0.67 17.98
C GLY A 40 35.22 -0.98 17.73
N SER A 41 34.32 0.01 17.78
CA SER A 41 32.87 -0.19 17.68
C SER A 41 32.26 0.46 16.42
N PRO A 42 32.56 -0.04 15.21
CA PRO A 42 32.08 0.57 13.99
C PRO A 42 30.55 0.46 13.83
N ILE A 43 29.99 1.42 13.12
CA ILE A 43 28.58 1.44 12.70
C ILE A 43 28.56 1.30 11.18
N VAL A 44 27.77 0.35 10.68
CA VAL A 44 27.56 0.09 9.26
C VAL A 44 26.09 0.39 8.95
N LEU A 45 25.86 1.40 8.11
CA LEU A 45 24.52 1.89 7.80
C LEU A 45 24.33 1.94 6.28
N ASP A 46 23.28 1.31 5.76
CA ASP A 46 22.95 1.37 4.33
C ASP A 46 24.11 0.91 3.42
N CYS A 47 24.91 -0.07 3.88
CA CYS A 47 26.07 -0.58 3.13
C CYS A 47 25.80 -1.94 2.46
N SER A 48 26.34 -2.13 1.26
CA SER A 48 26.28 -3.41 0.54
C SER A 48 27.63 -4.10 0.54
N PHE A 49 27.63 -5.40 0.78
CA PHE A 49 28.79 -6.27 0.74
C PHE A 49 28.51 -7.40 -0.22
N TYR A 50 29.18 -7.36 -1.37
CA TYR A 50 28.88 -8.26 -2.47
C TYR A 50 30.14 -8.96 -3.00
N ARG A 51 30.12 -10.29 -3.09
CA ARG A 51 31.25 -11.09 -3.62
C ARG A 51 32.61 -10.79 -2.96
N ASN A 52 32.63 -10.41 -1.69
CA ASN A 52 33.89 -10.26 -0.97
C ASN A 52 34.39 -11.63 -0.50
N LYS A 53 35.71 -11.79 -0.46
CA LYS A 53 36.38 -13.03 -0.08
C LYS A 53 37.32 -12.81 1.09
N GLY A 54 37.10 -13.52 2.19
CA GLY A 54 37.93 -13.46 3.39
C GLY A 54 38.47 -14.82 3.83
N GLY A 55 39.34 -14.81 4.84
CA GLY A 55 39.74 -16.04 5.54
C GLY A 55 38.65 -16.47 6.52
N SER A 56 38.34 -15.59 7.47
CA SER A 56 37.20 -15.71 8.39
C SER A 56 36.41 -14.41 8.37
N GLY A 57 35.14 -14.46 7.96
CA GLY A 57 34.34 -13.30 7.59
C GLY A 57 34.51 -12.99 6.11
N GLY A 58 33.62 -13.45 5.24
CA GLY A 58 33.77 -13.14 3.81
C GLY A 58 33.56 -11.66 3.52
N ALA A 59 32.66 -10.99 4.24
CA ALA A 59 32.51 -9.54 4.22
C ALA A 59 33.24 -8.87 5.39
N ILE A 60 32.81 -9.18 6.63
CA ILE A 60 33.29 -8.48 7.82
C ILE A 60 33.82 -9.48 8.84
N HIS A 61 35.00 -9.16 9.36
CA HIS A 61 35.57 -9.79 10.54
C HIS A 61 35.64 -8.76 11.66
N SER A 62 35.05 -9.09 12.81
CA SER A 62 35.06 -8.22 13.97
C SER A 62 35.53 -8.96 15.22
N ASP A 63 36.46 -8.34 15.95
CA ASP A 63 37.09 -8.90 17.15
C ASP A 63 37.02 -7.88 18.29
N SER A 64 36.55 -8.34 19.46
CA SER A 64 36.56 -7.58 20.72
C SER A 64 35.91 -6.20 20.57
N SER A 65 34.74 -6.18 19.94
CA SER A 65 34.07 -4.98 19.41
C SER A 65 32.56 -4.97 19.66
N THR A 66 31.93 -3.80 19.58
CA THR A 66 30.48 -3.71 19.35
C THR A 66 30.22 -3.34 17.89
N LEU A 67 29.44 -4.15 17.16
CA LEU A 67 29.15 -3.88 15.75
C LEU A 67 27.65 -3.66 15.55
N ASN A 68 27.28 -2.49 15.01
CA ASN A 68 25.90 -2.19 14.65
C ASN A 68 25.77 -2.16 13.13
N ILE A 69 24.88 -2.98 12.59
CA ILE A 69 24.52 -3.03 11.17
C ILE A 69 23.05 -2.69 11.03
N THR A 70 22.74 -1.68 10.24
CA THR A 70 21.37 -1.33 9.87
C THR A 70 21.27 -1.26 8.34
N ASN A 71 20.21 -1.84 7.77
CA ASN A 71 19.98 -1.81 6.33
C ASN A 71 21.14 -2.46 5.54
N GLY A 72 21.81 -3.46 6.09
CA GLY A 72 22.94 -4.13 5.45
C GLY A 72 22.50 -5.16 4.41
N VAL A 73 23.20 -5.23 3.28
CA VAL A 73 23.02 -6.29 2.27
C VAL A 73 24.31 -7.09 2.19
N PHE A 74 24.24 -8.39 2.41
CA PHE A 74 25.37 -9.31 2.35
C PHE A 74 25.06 -10.43 1.37
N ALA A 75 25.57 -10.27 0.15
CA ALA A 75 25.27 -11.13 -0.97
C ALA A 75 26.54 -11.81 -1.50
N GLY A 76 26.52 -13.12 -1.72
CA GLY A 76 27.60 -13.78 -2.46
C GLY A 76 28.98 -13.76 -1.78
N ASN A 77 29.09 -13.41 -0.49
CA ASN A 77 30.38 -13.30 0.19
C ASN A 77 30.90 -14.69 0.57
N SER A 78 32.21 -14.89 0.53
CA SER A 78 32.81 -16.18 0.84
C SER A 78 33.94 -16.09 1.84
N ALA A 79 33.97 -17.01 2.80
CA ALA A 79 35.08 -17.20 3.72
C ALA A 79 35.73 -18.57 3.48
N GLU A 80 37.06 -18.64 3.55
CA GLU A 80 37.76 -19.92 3.46
C GLU A 80 37.41 -20.85 4.63
N TYR A 81 37.16 -20.29 5.81
CA TYR A 81 36.95 -21.06 7.04
C TYR A 81 35.57 -20.80 7.66
N LEU A 82 35.35 -19.61 8.23
CA LEU A 82 34.23 -19.37 9.15
C LEU A 82 33.51 -18.06 8.79
N GLY A 83 32.18 -18.05 8.84
CA GLY A 83 31.39 -16.83 8.69
C GLY A 83 31.42 -16.30 7.26
N GLY A 84 30.60 -16.87 6.37
CA GLY A 84 30.62 -16.53 4.95
C GLY A 84 30.32 -15.05 4.68
N ALA A 85 29.42 -14.43 5.44
CA ALA A 85 29.32 -12.97 5.51
C ALA A 85 30.09 -12.41 6.70
N LEU A 86 29.75 -12.84 7.92
CA LEU A 86 30.18 -12.21 9.17
C LEU A 86 30.90 -13.20 10.08
N TYR A 87 32.08 -12.80 10.56
CA TYR A 87 32.80 -13.50 11.61
C TYR A 87 32.93 -12.63 12.85
N PHE A 88 32.55 -13.19 13.99
CA PHE A 88 32.56 -12.52 15.28
C PHE A 88 33.37 -13.29 16.33
N TYR A 89 34.35 -12.62 16.91
CA TYR A 89 35.11 -13.10 18.07
C TYR A 89 35.00 -12.09 19.22
N LYS A 90 34.32 -12.46 20.31
CA LYS A 90 34.05 -11.57 21.46
C LYS A 90 33.32 -10.28 21.07
N VAL A 91 32.31 -10.41 20.22
CA VAL A 91 31.54 -9.26 19.69
C VAL A 91 30.17 -9.17 20.33
N THR A 92 29.72 -7.95 20.58
CA THR A 92 28.28 -7.66 20.76
C THR A 92 27.74 -7.06 19.47
N ALA A 93 26.95 -7.81 18.72
CA ALA A 93 26.43 -7.42 17.42
C ALA A 93 24.93 -7.08 17.50
N LYS A 94 24.55 -5.97 16.87
CA LYS A 94 23.15 -5.62 16.61
C LYS A 94 22.94 -5.48 15.11
N ILE A 95 22.06 -6.29 14.57
CA ILE A 95 21.70 -6.32 13.15
C ILE A 95 20.22 -5.95 13.02
N LEU A 96 19.92 -4.98 12.18
CA LEU A 96 18.56 -4.50 12.00
C LEU A 96 18.27 -4.35 10.52
N ASN A 97 17.08 -4.80 10.10
CA ASN A 97 16.57 -4.63 8.75
C ASN A 97 17.61 -5.00 7.69
N SER A 98 18.21 -6.18 7.76
CA SER A 98 19.33 -6.55 6.87
C SER A 98 19.02 -7.84 6.12
N SER A 99 19.68 -8.06 4.99
CA SER A 99 19.48 -9.26 4.15
C SER A 99 20.80 -9.97 3.89
N PHE A 100 20.80 -11.29 4.08
CA PHE A 100 21.92 -12.18 3.87
C PHE A 100 21.49 -13.33 2.97
N SER A 101 22.21 -13.52 1.86
CA SER A 101 22.02 -14.65 0.97
C SER A 101 23.26 -14.87 0.09
N GLU A 102 23.34 -16.03 -0.51
CA GLU A 102 24.43 -16.61 -1.28
C GLU A 102 25.80 -16.53 -0.58
N ASN A 103 25.83 -16.49 0.75
CA ASN A 103 27.09 -16.43 1.49
C ASN A 103 27.61 -17.84 1.77
N LEU A 104 28.92 -18.02 1.74
CA LEU A 104 29.54 -19.35 1.82
C LEU A 104 30.72 -19.39 2.78
N ALA A 105 30.72 -20.38 3.67
CA ALA A 105 31.88 -20.76 4.47
C ALA A 105 31.91 -22.28 4.66
N GLN A 106 32.96 -22.80 5.31
CA GLN A 106 32.91 -24.19 5.78
C GLN A 106 31.93 -24.36 6.95
N ILE A 107 31.79 -23.31 7.77
CA ILE A 107 30.89 -23.28 8.92
C ILE A 107 30.31 -21.86 9.07
N GLY A 108 28.98 -21.76 9.15
CA GLY A 108 28.27 -20.50 9.34
C GLY A 108 28.31 -19.66 8.06
N ASN A 109 27.48 -19.98 7.08
CA ASN A 109 27.37 -19.28 5.81
C ASN A 109 27.03 -17.80 5.99
N GLY A 110 26.04 -17.46 6.82
CA GLY A 110 25.74 -16.08 7.18
C GLY A 110 26.72 -15.57 8.24
N ILE A 111 26.60 -16.09 9.45
CA ILE A 111 27.22 -15.55 10.66
C ILE A 111 27.89 -16.68 11.44
N TYR A 112 29.15 -16.47 11.80
CA TYR A 112 29.85 -17.27 12.79
C TYR A 112 30.14 -16.45 14.04
N GLY A 113 29.74 -16.96 15.21
CA GLY A 113 29.98 -16.34 16.51
C GLY A 113 30.83 -17.19 17.45
N PHE A 114 31.85 -16.57 18.06
CA PHE A 114 32.67 -17.18 19.12
C PHE A 114 32.75 -16.24 20.33
N ASN A 115 32.35 -16.71 21.52
CA ASN A 115 32.15 -15.86 22.71
C ASN A 115 31.41 -14.54 22.41
N SER A 116 30.44 -14.56 21.49
CA SER A 116 29.78 -13.36 20.95
C SER A 116 28.29 -13.36 21.26
N SER A 117 27.69 -12.17 21.38
CA SER A 117 26.25 -11.99 21.56
C SER A 117 25.68 -11.26 20.35
N ILE A 118 24.72 -11.89 19.68
CA ILE A 118 24.10 -11.38 18.45
C ILE A 118 22.63 -11.08 18.73
N THR A 119 22.19 -9.90 18.29
CA THR A 119 20.76 -9.56 18.23
C THR A 119 20.42 -9.22 16.79
N ALA A 120 19.35 -9.82 16.26
CA ALA A 120 18.85 -9.46 14.94
C ALA A 120 17.32 -9.30 14.95
N THR A 121 16.84 -8.27 14.27
CA THR A 121 15.41 -7.98 14.10
C THR A 121 15.14 -7.58 12.66
N ASN A 122 13.98 -7.97 12.10
CA ASN A 122 13.57 -7.66 10.73
C ASN A 122 14.64 -8.06 9.70
N THR A 123 15.34 -9.17 9.95
CA THR A 123 16.52 -9.56 9.15
C THR A 123 16.21 -10.84 8.38
N ILE A 124 16.70 -10.93 7.14
CA ILE A 124 16.64 -12.16 6.35
C ILE A 124 18.01 -12.83 6.39
N LEU A 125 18.05 -14.10 6.78
CA LEU A 125 19.21 -14.98 6.72
C LEU A 125 18.78 -16.24 5.96
N TRP A 126 19.16 -16.32 4.69
CA TRP A 126 18.58 -17.29 3.78
C TRP A 126 19.57 -17.82 2.75
N ASP A 127 20.00 -19.07 2.94
CA ASP A 127 20.64 -19.88 1.92
C ASP A 127 20.27 -21.36 2.00
N GLN A 128 20.70 -22.10 0.97
CA GLN A 128 20.70 -23.56 0.95
C GLN A 128 22.14 -24.08 0.83
N PRO A 129 22.60 -24.96 1.75
CA PRO A 129 21.89 -25.53 2.89
C PRO A 129 21.70 -24.53 4.05
N ALA A 130 20.79 -24.85 4.98
CA ALA A 130 20.51 -24.05 6.17
C ALA A 130 21.68 -24.10 7.18
N ASP A 131 22.67 -23.24 7.00
CA ASP A 131 23.82 -23.06 7.90
C ASP A 131 24.07 -21.57 8.17
N GLU A 132 22.99 -20.79 8.33
CA GLU A 132 23.09 -19.34 8.39
C GLU A 132 23.77 -18.81 9.64
N ILE A 133 23.55 -19.45 10.79
CA ILE A 133 24.06 -18.99 12.07
C ILE A 133 24.73 -20.15 12.77
N PHE A 134 26.03 -20.01 13.01
CA PHE A 134 26.78 -20.95 13.82
C PHE A 134 27.36 -20.25 15.06
N LEU A 135 27.06 -20.79 16.24
CA LEU A 135 27.45 -20.23 17.53
C LEU A 135 28.34 -21.21 18.30
N ASN A 136 29.47 -20.71 18.79
CA ASN A 136 30.45 -21.51 19.54
C ASN A 136 30.86 -20.83 20.85
N SER A 137 31.33 -21.63 21.81
CA SER A 137 32.01 -21.19 23.04
C SER A 137 31.24 -20.09 23.78
N GLY A 138 30.04 -20.40 24.27
CA GLY A 138 29.22 -19.48 25.06
C GLY A 138 28.55 -18.35 24.27
N SER A 139 28.63 -18.36 22.93
CA SER A 139 27.92 -17.38 22.10
C SER A 139 26.40 -17.52 22.21
N THR A 140 25.70 -16.40 22.08
CA THR A 140 24.24 -16.33 22.10
C THR A 140 23.73 -15.57 20.87
N ALA A 141 22.55 -15.93 20.38
CA ALA A 141 21.83 -15.15 19.40
C ALA A 141 20.36 -15.04 19.77
N ASN A 142 19.85 -13.81 19.81
CA ASN A 142 18.44 -13.51 19.97
C ASN A 142 17.91 -12.89 18.68
N ILE A 143 17.14 -13.67 17.92
CA ILE A 143 16.67 -13.32 16.59
C ILE A 143 15.15 -13.26 16.63
N THR A 144 14.56 -12.15 16.19
CA THR A 144 13.10 -11.92 16.27
C THR A 144 12.58 -11.24 15.02
N TYR A 145 11.31 -11.46 14.66
CA TYR A 145 10.66 -10.88 13.48
C TYR A 145 11.53 -10.97 12.22
N SER A 146 12.18 -12.11 12.04
CA SER A 146 13.22 -12.32 11.02
C SER A 146 12.92 -13.57 10.21
N ASN A 147 13.33 -13.60 8.95
CA ASN A 147 13.21 -14.79 8.13
C ASN A 147 14.55 -15.54 8.18
N VAL A 148 14.57 -16.70 8.82
CA VAL A 148 15.81 -17.46 9.01
C VAL A 148 15.58 -18.90 8.59
N ARG A 149 16.35 -19.35 7.61
CA ARG A 149 16.22 -20.72 7.11
C ARG A 149 16.46 -21.75 8.21
N GLY A 150 15.64 -22.81 8.24
CA GLY A 150 15.78 -23.90 9.20
C GLY A 150 14.99 -23.69 10.49
N ALA A 151 13.90 -22.93 10.42
CA ALA A 151 12.95 -22.65 11.49
C ALA A 151 13.62 -22.13 12.77
N TYR A 152 14.48 -21.12 12.63
CA TYR A 152 15.23 -20.59 13.76
C TYR A 152 14.29 -20.02 14.84
N PRO A 153 14.41 -20.44 16.11
CA PRO A 153 13.46 -20.06 17.16
C PRO A 153 13.52 -18.57 17.47
N GLY A 154 12.36 -17.96 17.69
CA GLY A 154 12.24 -16.57 18.10
C GLY A 154 10.85 -16.00 17.80
N THR A 155 10.43 -14.99 18.57
CA THR A 155 9.14 -14.33 18.35
C THR A 155 9.07 -13.71 16.97
N GLY A 156 8.01 -14.02 16.21
CA GLY A 156 7.77 -13.45 14.89
C GLY A 156 8.71 -13.96 13.79
N ASN A 157 9.59 -14.93 14.06
CA ASN A 157 10.43 -15.48 13.02
C ASN A 157 9.62 -16.36 12.06
N ILE A 158 10.02 -16.34 10.79
CA ILE A 158 9.48 -17.17 9.73
C ILE A 158 10.60 -17.99 9.07
N ASP A 159 10.22 -19.06 8.36
CA ASP A 159 11.12 -19.88 7.54
C ASP A 159 10.42 -20.16 6.21
N ALA A 160 10.57 -19.23 5.27
CA ALA A 160 9.94 -19.31 3.96
C ALA A 160 10.80 -18.61 2.91
N ASP A 161 10.75 -19.09 1.66
CA ASP A 161 11.55 -18.51 0.58
C ASP A 161 11.27 -17.00 0.44
N PRO A 162 12.26 -16.11 0.65
CA PRO A 162 12.07 -14.68 0.57
C PRO A 162 11.78 -14.21 -0.86
N LEU A 163 11.93 -15.07 -1.87
CA LEU A 163 11.71 -14.75 -3.28
C LEU A 163 12.54 -13.54 -3.73
N PHE A 164 13.86 -13.62 -3.61
CA PHE A 164 14.73 -12.53 -4.05
C PHE A 164 14.69 -12.34 -5.58
N THR A 165 14.63 -11.10 -6.06
CA THR A 165 14.61 -10.72 -7.49
C THR A 165 15.98 -10.34 -8.05
N GLY A 166 17.03 -10.31 -7.21
CA GLY A 166 18.40 -10.01 -7.63
C GLY A 166 19.42 -10.54 -6.65
N GLN A 167 20.45 -11.21 -7.18
CA GLN A 167 21.49 -11.87 -6.37
C GLN A 167 22.38 -10.86 -5.64
N GLU A 168 22.59 -9.66 -6.19
CA GLU A 168 23.51 -8.68 -5.61
C GLU A 168 22.85 -7.78 -4.56
N ASN A 169 21.56 -7.48 -4.73
CA ASN A 169 20.84 -6.51 -3.92
C ASN A 169 19.81 -7.13 -2.98
N LEU A 170 19.42 -8.40 -3.17
CA LEU A 170 18.49 -9.14 -2.30
C LEU A 170 17.15 -8.42 -2.08
N ARG A 171 16.59 -7.85 -3.15
CA ARG A 171 15.25 -7.26 -3.13
C ARG A 171 14.17 -8.32 -3.20
N LEU A 172 13.05 -8.10 -2.51
CA LEU A 172 11.91 -9.03 -2.49
C LEU A 172 11.13 -8.96 -3.82
N ALA A 173 10.58 -10.11 -4.24
CA ALA A 173 9.58 -10.20 -5.30
C ALA A 173 8.16 -9.94 -4.77
N ALA A 174 7.24 -9.66 -5.70
CA ALA A 174 5.81 -9.69 -5.42
C ALA A 174 5.41 -11.03 -4.77
N GLY A 175 4.63 -10.95 -3.68
CA GLY A 175 4.16 -12.14 -2.97
C GLY A 175 5.20 -12.79 -2.04
N SER A 176 6.34 -12.15 -1.83
CA SER A 176 7.30 -12.60 -0.83
C SER A 176 6.66 -12.70 0.57
N PRO A 177 6.92 -13.79 1.31
CA PRO A 177 6.44 -13.95 2.69
C PRO A 177 7.13 -12.99 3.67
N CYS A 178 8.16 -12.25 3.25
CA CYS A 178 8.83 -11.25 4.08
C CYS A 178 8.14 -9.88 4.05
N ILE A 179 7.20 -9.68 3.13
CA ILE A 179 6.46 -8.41 2.99
C ILE A 179 5.47 -8.27 4.14
N ASN A 180 5.49 -7.12 4.81
CA ASN A 180 4.59 -6.74 5.90
C ASN A 180 4.62 -7.71 7.10
N GLN A 181 5.77 -8.32 7.39
CA GLN A 181 5.93 -9.30 8.49
C GLN A 181 6.89 -8.84 9.60
N GLY A 182 7.50 -7.67 9.47
CA GLY A 182 8.47 -7.16 10.43
C GLY A 182 7.83 -6.48 11.64
N ASN A 183 8.69 -6.07 12.58
CA ASN A 183 8.32 -5.35 13.79
C ASN A 183 8.60 -3.85 13.65
N ASN A 184 7.52 -3.06 13.65
CA ASN A 184 7.56 -1.60 13.60
C ASN A 184 8.17 -0.94 14.84
N THR A 185 8.15 -1.64 15.97
CA THR A 185 8.64 -1.12 17.26
C THR A 185 10.09 -1.50 17.53
N ALA A 186 10.77 -2.10 16.55
CA ALA A 186 12.17 -2.46 16.67
C ALA A 186 13.01 -1.22 17.03
N HIS A 187 13.75 -1.29 18.15
CA HIS A 187 14.53 -0.17 18.62
C HIS A 187 15.61 0.22 17.60
N GLY A 188 15.62 1.46 17.14
CA GLY A 188 16.57 1.97 16.14
C GLY A 188 16.14 1.74 14.68
N LEU A 189 14.85 1.45 14.44
CA LEU A 189 14.28 1.42 13.10
C LEU A 189 14.51 2.77 12.39
N PRO A 190 15.14 2.80 11.20
CA PRO A 190 15.29 4.02 10.42
C PRO A 190 13.94 4.46 9.83
N GLU A 191 13.80 5.75 9.54
CA GLU A 191 12.59 6.30 8.88
C GLU A 191 12.40 5.72 7.48
N THR A 192 13.50 5.50 6.77
CA THR A 192 13.52 4.98 5.40
C THR A 192 14.44 3.78 5.24
N ASP A 193 14.18 2.99 4.20
CA ASP A 193 15.11 1.99 3.69
C ASP A 193 16.24 2.63 2.87
N ARG A 194 17.03 1.78 2.21
CA ARG A 194 18.19 2.18 1.42
C ARG A 194 17.85 2.99 0.17
N ASP A 195 16.63 2.88 -0.33
CA ASP A 195 16.15 3.62 -1.49
C ASP A 195 15.49 4.94 -1.10
N GLY A 196 15.36 5.20 0.19
CA GLY A 196 14.60 6.32 0.70
C GLY A 196 13.09 6.04 0.81
N THR A 197 12.65 4.79 0.62
CA THR A 197 11.26 4.39 0.85
C THR A 197 11.00 4.39 2.35
N GLN A 198 9.89 4.98 2.80
CA GLN A 198 9.52 4.94 4.22
C GLN A 198 9.43 3.50 4.72
N ARG A 199 10.02 3.17 5.87
CA ARG A 199 10.04 1.78 6.38
C ARG A 199 8.67 1.24 6.77
N ILE A 200 7.81 2.09 7.30
CA ILE A 200 6.45 1.68 7.67
C ILE A 200 5.53 2.21 6.57
N VAL A 201 5.23 1.34 5.60
CA VAL A 201 4.24 1.59 4.54
C VAL A 201 3.04 0.68 4.82
N ALA A 202 1.81 1.19 4.71
CA ALA A 202 0.60 0.39 4.91
C ALA A 202 0.60 -0.42 6.25
N GLU A 203 1.03 0.25 7.32
CA GLU A 203 1.00 -0.20 8.72
C GLU A 203 2.07 -1.19 9.19
N THR A 204 2.89 -1.82 8.33
CA THR A 204 3.94 -2.76 8.78
C THR A 204 5.23 -2.64 7.97
N VAL A 205 6.37 -2.89 8.61
CA VAL A 205 7.69 -2.95 7.96
C VAL A 205 7.95 -4.32 7.35
N ASP A 206 8.64 -4.36 6.21
CA ASP A 206 9.14 -5.60 5.62
C ASP A 206 10.32 -6.17 6.40
N ILE A 207 10.45 -7.50 6.38
CA ILE A 207 11.66 -8.16 6.86
C ILE A 207 12.73 -8.00 5.78
N GLY A 208 13.88 -7.40 6.11
CA GLY A 208 15.04 -7.28 5.23
C GLY A 208 15.54 -5.85 4.99
N ALA A 209 16.51 -5.73 4.09
CA ALA A 209 17.22 -4.48 3.79
C ALA A 209 16.43 -3.43 3.01
N TYR A 210 15.33 -3.81 2.38
CA TYR A 210 14.47 -2.94 1.58
C TYR A 210 13.02 -3.16 1.95
N GLU A 211 12.20 -2.12 1.78
CA GLU A 211 10.76 -2.32 1.62
C GLU A 211 10.48 -2.77 0.18
N TYR A 212 9.47 -3.61 0.03
CA TYR A 212 8.95 -4.02 -1.26
C TYR A 212 8.24 -2.83 -1.91
N GLY A 213 8.98 -2.10 -2.73
CA GLY A 213 8.45 -1.06 -3.59
C GLY A 213 7.77 -1.64 -4.84
N GLY A 214 6.83 -2.58 -4.71
CA GLY A 214 6.01 -3.02 -5.84
C GLY A 214 5.21 -1.87 -6.47
N THR A 215 4.63 -2.09 -7.65
CA THR A 215 3.67 -1.13 -8.22
C THR A 215 2.60 -0.85 -7.17
N PRO A 216 2.24 0.42 -6.93
CA PRO A 216 1.11 0.73 -6.08
C PRO A 216 -0.17 0.10 -6.67
N ILE A 217 -1.21 -0.04 -5.85
CA ILE A 217 -2.52 -0.49 -6.32
C ILE A 217 -3.46 0.68 -6.17
N ALA A 218 -3.91 1.26 -7.29
CA ALA A 218 -4.76 2.43 -7.26
C ALA A 218 -6.15 2.08 -6.69
N GLU A 219 -6.60 2.83 -5.69
CA GLU A 219 -7.97 2.71 -5.18
C GLU A 219 -8.46 4.05 -4.65
N PHE A 220 -9.73 4.39 -4.88
CA PHE A 220 -10.32 5.60 -4.30
C PHE A 220 -11.82 5.50 -4.06
N ILE A 221 -12.32 6.40 -3.22
CA ILE A 221 -13.75 6.66 -3.02
C ILE A 221 -14.06 8.15 -3.11
N ALA A 222 -15.35 8.48 -3.23
CA ALA A 222 -15.88 9.85 -3.13
C ALA A 222 -17.01 9.89 -2.09
N ASP A 223 -17.15 11.04 -1.42
CA ASP A 223 -18.22 11.30 -0.44
C ASP A 223 -19.61 11.46 -1.09
N LEU A 224 -19.67 12.17 -2.22
CA LEU A 224 -20.85 12.37 -3.06
C LEU A 224 -20.60 11.79 -4.46
N LYS A 225 -21.66 11.25 -5.06
CA LYS A 225 -21.61 10.67 -6.43
C LYS A 225 -22.68 11.23 -7.35
N ILE A 226 -23.70 11.90 -6.80
CA ILE A 226 -24.84 12.41 -7.55
C ILE A 226 -25.25 13.76 -6.94
N GLY A 227 -25.59 14.74 -7.77
CA GLY A 227 -26.06 16.06 -7.32
C GLY A 227 -26.30 17.04 -8.46
N ALA A 228 -26.86 18.21 -8.12
CA ALA A 228 -27.02 19.33 -9.05
C ALA A 228 -25.73 20.15 -9.15
N PRO A 229 -25.46 20.83 -10.28
CA PRO A 229 -24.32 21.72 -10.40
C PRO A 229 -24.55 23.03 -9.61
N PRO A 230 -23.52 23.59 -8.95
CA PRO A 230 -22.20 23.00 -8.75
C PRO A 230 -22.22 21.87 -7.69
N LEU A 231 -21.60 20.73 -8.01
CA LEU A 231 -21.44 19.61 -7.10
C LEU A 231 -19.99 19.54 -6.62
N LEU A 232 -19.73 19.94 -5.38
CA LEU A 232 -18.44 19.78 -4.72
C LEU A 232 -18.29 18.35 -4.19
N VAL A 233 -17.28 17.62 -4.64
CA VAL A 233 -16.99 16.23 -4.28
C VAL A 233 -15.61 16.14 -3.64
N ASN A 234 -15.51 15.48 -2.49
CA ASN A 234 -14.24 15.16 -1.83
C ASN A 234 -13.84 13.73 -2.16
N PHE A 235 -12.66 13.56 -2.75
CA PHE A 235 -12.09 12.26 -3.05
C PHE A 235 -11.12 11.83 -1.96
N ILE A 236 -11.17 10.55 -1.63
CA ILE A 236 -10.29 9.93 -0.63
C ILE A 236 -9.50 8.82 -1.33
N ASP A 237 -8.18 8.95 -1.30
CA ASP A 237 -7.24 7.93 -1.72
C ASP A 237 -7.30 6.72 -0.76
N ARG A 238 -7.40 5.54 -1.34
CA ARG A 238 -7.32 4.24 -0.65
C ARG A 238 -6.25 3.34 -1.26
N SER A 239 -5.36 3.91 -2.08
CA SER A 239 -4.36 3.14 -2.82
C SER A 239 -3.45 2.35 -1.88
N GLY A 240 -3.15 1.11 -2.27
CA GLY A 240 -2.24 0.23 -1.57
C GLY A 240 -0.79 0.39 -2.05
N GLY A 241 0.15 -0.09 -1.24
CA GLY A 241 1.58 -0.04 -1.54
C GLY A 241 2.22 1.33 -1.32
N THR A 242 3.43 1.51 -1.84
CA THR A 242 4.16 2.78 -1.71
C THR A 242 3.72 3.74 -2.81
N VAL A 243 3.06 4.84 -2.44
CA VAL A 243 2.70 5.93 -3.37
C VAL A 243 3.54 7.17 -3.09
N THR A 244 4.12 7.72 -4.15
CA THR A 244 4.97 8.93 -4.14
C THR A 244 4.38 10.11 -4.91
N SER A 245 3.40 9.86 -5.79
CA SER A 245 2.66 10.91 -6.48
C SER A 245 1.28 10.43 -6.94
N TRP A 246 0.32 11.37 -6.99
CA TRP A 246 -1.05 11.18 -7.44
C TRP A 246 -1.30 12.03 -8.69
N LEU A 247 -2.12 11.51 -9.60
CA LEU A 247 -2.69 12.27 -10.70
C LEU A 247 -4.16 11.86 -10.85
N TRP A 248 -5.03 12.81 -10.58
CA TRP A 248 -6.47 12.70 -10.78
C TRP A 248 -6.85 13.30 -12.12
N ASP A 249 -7.70 12.59 -12.87
CA ASP A 249 -8.43 13.10 -14.03
C ASP A 249 -9.93 12.96 -13.71
N PHE A 250 -10.62 14.09 -13.56
CA PHE A 250 -12.03 14.11 -13.16
C PHE A 250 -12.98 13.90 -14.34
N GLY A 251 -12.48 13.80 -15.57
CA GLY A 251 -13.27 13.55 -16.77
C GLY A 251 -14.00 14.77 -17.33
N ASP A 252 -13.83 15.95 -16.73
CA ASP A 252 -14.35 17.24 -17.20
C ASP A 252 -13.25 18.13 -17.83
N GLY A 253 -12.03 17.60 -17.97
CA GLY A 253 -10.86 18.32 -18.47
C GLY A 253 -9.95 18.90 -17.39
N SER A 254 -10.33 18.81 -16.11
CA SER A 254 -9.51 19.22 -14.99
C SER A 254 -8.76 18.04 -14.33
N THR A 255 -7.69 18.36 -13.61
CA THR A 255 -6.82 17.37 -12.95
C THR A 255 -6.34 17.88 -11.58
N SER A 256 -5.93 16.98 -10.70
CA SER A 256 -5.26 17.32 -9.43
C SER A 256 -4.09 16.39 -9.14
N THR A 257 -3.11 16.87 -8.36
CA THR A 257 -1.98 16.07 -7.84
C THR A 257 -2.00 15.89 -6.33
N GLU A 258 -3.05 16.37 -5.66
CA GLU A 258 -3.23 16.17 -4.22
C GLU A 258 -3.60 14.71 -3.93
N GLN A 259 -3.22 14.20 -2.76
CA GLN A 259 -3.59 12.84 -2.36
C GLN A 259 -5.12 12.71 -2.17
N ASN A 260 -5.75 13.67 -1.50
CA ASN A 260 -7.20 13.68 -1.23
C ASN A 260 -7.81 15.00 -1.73
N PRO A 261 -8.04 15.18 -3.04
CA PRO A 261 -8.51 16.44 -3.59
C PRO A 261 -10.00 16.67 -3.33
N SER A 262 -10.38 17.95 -3.31
CA SER A 262 -11.77 18.39 -3.48
C SER A 262 -11.94 18.94 -4.89
N HIS A 263 -13.02 18.57 -5.58
CA HIS A 263 -13.29 19.00 -6.96
C HIS A 263 -14.75 19.39 -7.16
N GLU A 264 -14.99 20.49 -7.88
CA GLU A 264 -16.33 21.03 -8.15
C GLU A 264 -16.74 20.78 -9.60
N PHE A 265 -17.78 19.97 -9.79
CA PHE A 265 -18.37 19.74 -11.10
C PHE A 265 -19.46 20.78 -11.39
N THR A 266 -19.20 21.71 -12.31
CA THR A 266 -20.06 22.87 -12.57
C THR A 266 -21.09 22.67 -13.68
N SER A 267 -21.04 21.55 -14.40
CA SER A 267 -21.94 21.26 -15.52
C SER A 267 -22.63 19.92 -15.32
N ALA A 268 -23.84 19.80 -15.87
CA ALA A 268 -24.51 18.51 -15.91
C ALA A 268 -23.75 17.54 -16.84
N GLY A 269 -23.67 16.28 -16.44
CA GLY A 269 -22.93 15.25 -17.16
C GLY A 269 -22.68 14.01 -16.31
N SER A 270 -22.27 12.95 -16.97
CA SER A 270 -21.73 11.74 -16.33
C SER A 270 -20.22 11.72 -16.51
N TYR A 271 -19.50 11.75 -15.39
CA TYR A 271 -18.05 11.92 -15.37
C TYR A 271 -17.33 10.61 -15.03
N ARG A 272 -16.34 10.26 -15.86
CA ARG A 272 -15.37 9.20 -15.58
C ARG A 272 -14.25 9.79 -14.74
N VAL A 273 -14.00 9.22 -13.57
CA VAL A 273 -12.89 9.64 -12.71
C VAL A 273 -11.76 8.61 -12.77
N VAL A 274 -10.52 9.08 -12.90
CA VAL A 274 -9.32 8.25 -12.86
C VAL A 274 -8.38 8.76 -11.79
N LEU A 275 -7.86 7.83 -10.98
CA LEU A 275 -6.70 8.06 -10.15
C LEU A 275 -5.53 7.25 -10.72
N THR A 276 -4.44 7.92 -11.04
CA THR A 276 -3.14 7.28 -11.31
C THR A 276 -2.22 7.54 -10.13
N VAL A 277 -1.73 6.47 -9.50
CA VAL A 277 -0.73 6.55 -8.44
C VAL A 277 0.60 6.02 -8.95
N THR A 278 1.68 6.68 -8.55
CA THR A 278 3.05 6.26 -8.89
C THR A 278 3.88 6.08 -7.64
N GLY A 279 4.61 4.98 -7.58
CA GLY A 279 5.56 4.64 -6.54
C GLY A 279 6.90 4.21 -7.11
N PRO A 280 7.85 3.81 -6.25
CA PRO A 280 9.16 3.28 -6.68
C PRO A 280 9.05 2.09 -7.63
N GLY A 281 7.97 1.30 -7.53
CA GLY A 281 7.72 0.13 -8.36
C GLY A 281 7.09 0.41 -9.73
N GLY A 282 6.75 1.66 -10.01
CA GLY A 282 6.00 2.06 -11.20
C GLY A 282 4.66 2.68 -10.85
N SER A 283 3.71 2.60 -11.78
CA SER A 283 2.40 3.24 -11.64
C SER A 283 1.27 2.25 -11.84
N ASP A 284 0.15 2.53 -11.19
CA ASP A 284 -1.12 1.86 -11.42
C ASP A 284 -2.23 2.91 -11.52
N SER A 285 -3.35 2.54 -12.16
CA SER A 285 -4.47 3.44 -12.35
C SER A 285 -5.82 2.75 -12.16
N GLU A 286 -6.70 3.38 -11.39
CA GLU A 286 -8.08 2.95 -11.20
C GLU A 286 -8.99 3.88 -11.99
N THR A 287 -9.88 3.32 -12.82
CA THR A 287 -10.83 4.09 -13.63
C THR A 287 -12.25 3.72 -13.25
N LYS A 288 -13.03 4.71 -12.80
CA LYS A 288 -14.46 4.55 -12.51
C LYS A 288 -15.28 5.37 -13.51
N THR A 289 -15.86 4.68 -14.49
CA THR A 289 -16.70 5.29 -15.55
C THR A 289 -18.06 5.67 -14.99
N GLY A 290 -18.52 6.90 -15.29
CA GLY A 290 -19.81 7.41 -14.81
C GLY A 290 -19.92 7.47 -13.28
N TYR A 291 -18.79 7.63 -12.59
CA TYR A 291 -18.70 7.56 -11.14
C TYR A 291 -19.37 8.75 -10.46
N ILE A 292 -19.31 9.92 -11.10
CA ILE A 292 -20.01 11.13 -10.67
C ILE A 292 -21.07 11.49 -11.71
N SER A 293 -22.31 11.70 -11.28
CA SER A 293 -23.43 12.09 -12.12
C SER A 293 -24.00 13.42 -11.67
N VAL A 294 -23.74 14.47 -12.44
CA VAL A 294 -24.31 15.79 -12.21
C VAL A 294 -25.53 15.95 -13.10
N TYR A 295 -26.70 16.13 -12.50
CA TYR A 295 -27.94 16.28 -13.27
C TYR A 295 -28.29 17.76 -13.44
N THR A 296 -28.87 18.10 -14.59
CA THR A 296 -29.36 19.45 -14.80
C THR A 296 -30.57 19.67 -13.90
N THR A 297 -30.55 20.70 -13.07
CA THR A 297 -31.76 21.21 -12.44
C THR A 297 -32.52 22.02 -13.48
N TYR A 298 -33.18 21.34 -14.43
CA TYR A 298 -34.32 21.97 -15.09
C TYR A 298 -35.45 21.96 -14.08
N GLY A 299 -35.48 23.00 -13.25
CA GLY A 299 -36.61 23.34 -12.41
C GLY A 299 -37.82 23.66 -13.28
N SER A 300 -38.40 22.61 -13.85
CA SER A 300 -39.76 22.60 -14.36
C SER A 300 -40.54 21.81 -13.34
N ILE A 301 -41.28 22.52 -12.50
CA ILE A 301 -42.38 21.90 -11.76
C ILE A 301 -43.45 21.59 -12.81
N LEU A 302 -43.67 20.31 -13.08
CA LEU A 302 -44.76 19.87 -13.93
C LEU A 302 -45.96 19.55 -13.05
N TYR A 303 -47.07 20.27 -13.25
CA TYR A 303 -48.30 20.03 -12.50
C TYR A 303 -49.12 18.94 -13.21
N VAL A 304 -49.62 17.97 -12.45
CA VAL A 304 -50.55 16.95 -12.93
C VAL A 304 -51.87 17.10 -12.17
N GLU A 305 -52.95 17.41 -12.89
CA GLU A 305 -54.26 17.67 -12.29
C GLU A 305 -55.38 16.93 -13.03
N GLN A 306 -56.31 16.32 -12.28
CA GLN A 306 -57.43 15.60 -12.87
C GLN A 306 -58.36 16.56 -13.64
N ASN A 307 -58.71 16.21 -14.88
CA ASN A 307 -59.53 17.01 -15.81
C ASN A 307 -58.85 18.22 -16.48
N GLY A 308 -57.53 18.40 -16.33
CA GLY A 308 -56.78 19.44 -17.06
C GLY A 308 -57.16 20.89 -16.71
N ILE A 309 -57.82 21.12 -15.58
CA ILE A 309 -58.21 22.47 -15.13
C ILE A 309 -57.14 23.00 -14.18
N CYS A 310 -56.06 23.54 -14.74
CA CYS A 310 -54.91 23.95 -13.96
C CYS A 310 -55.27 25.06 -12.95
N LEU A 311 -54.98 24.83 -11.67
CA LEU A 311 -54.95 25.90 -10.66
C LEU A 311 -53.86 26.89 -11.08
N SER A 312 -54.27 28.05 -11.61
CA SER A 312 -53.42 29.20 -11.96
C SER A 312 -52.68 29.20 -13.31
N ASN A 313 -53.38 29.12 -14.45
CA ASN A 313 -52.85 29.49 -15.79
C ASN A 313 -51.51 28.86 -16.26
N ALA A 314 -50.94 27.93 -15.50
CA ALA A 314 -49.74 27.18 -15.86
C ALA A 314 -50.15 25.96 -16.69
N PRO A 315 -49.37 25.55 -17.70
CA PRO A 315 -49.63 24.30 -18.40
C PRO A 315 -49.50 23.12 -17.43
N CYS A 316 -50.56 22.32 -17.32
CA CYS A 316 -50.61 21.10 -16.52
C CYS A 316 -50.95 19.89 -17.41
N PHE A 317 -50.55 18.70 -16.97
CA PHE A 317 -50.90 17.43 -17.59
C PHE A 317 -52.13 16.84 -16.91
N ASP A 318 -52.99 16.20 -17.68
CA ASP A 318 -54.11 15.39 -17.17
C ASP A 318 -53.72 13.91 -16.96
N SER A 319 -52.49 13.54 -17.34
CA SER A 319 -51.92 12.20 -17.23
C SER A 319 -50.51 12.24 -16.63
N ILE A 320 -50.24 11.36 -15.67
CA ILE A 320 -48.91 11.20 -15.06
C ILE A 320 -47.93 10.66 -16.10
N GLN A 321 -48.37 9.70 -16.92
CA GLN A 321 -47.53 9.13 -17.97
C GLN A 321 -47.17 10.16 -19.05
N ALA A 322 -48.10 11.03 -19.43
CA ALA A 322 -47.84 12.12 -20.37
C ALA A 322 -46.83 13.12 -19.79
N ALA A 323 -46.94 13.41 -18.49
CA ALA A 323 -46.03 14.31 -17.80
C ALA A 323 -44.61 13.72 -17.69
N ILE A 324 -44.47 12.42 -17.42
CA ILE A 324 -43.20 11.68 -17.45
C ILE A 324 -42.60 11.69 -18.87
N GLY A 325 -43.41 11.45 -19.91
CA GLY A 325 -42.94 11.44 -21.30
C GLY A 325 -42.47 12.81 -21.82
N GLN A 326 -42.80 13.90 -21.13
CA GLN A 326 -42.37 15.26 -21.43
C GLN A 326 -41.42 15.83 -20.37
N ALA A 327 -41.15 15.08 -19.30
CA ALA A 327 -40.31 15.50 -18.20
C ALA A 327 -38.84 15.49 -18.64
N PRO A 328 -38.11 16.62 -18.53
CA PRO A 328 -36.66 16.59 -18.67
C PRO A 328 -36.04 15.76 -17.54
N ASP A 329 -34.83 15.22 -17.77
CA ASP A 329 -34.04 14.59 -16.71
C ASP A 329 -33.87 15.55 -15.53
N GLY A 330 -34.24 15.09 -14.32
CA GLY A 330 -34.20 15.89 -13.10
C GLY A 330 -35.49 16.64 -12.77
N ALA A 331 -36.56 16.51 -13.57
CA ALA A 331 -37.82 17.22 -13.34
C ALA A 331 -38.55 16.77 -12.06
N GLU A 332 -39.34 17.70 -11.53
CA GLU A 332 -40.22 17.47 -10.38
C GLU A 332 -41.69 17.53 -10.82
N LEU A 333 -42.42 16.45 -10.60
CA LEU A 333 -43.85 16.35 -10.91
C LEU A 333 -44.66 16.61 -9.64
N ILE A 334 -45.48 17.65 -9.62
CA ILE A 334 -46.44 17.91 -8.55
C ILE A 334 -47.82 17.42 -9.00
N VAL A 335 -48.28 16.32 -8.41
CA VAL A 335 -49.60 15.74 -8.70
C VAL A 335 -50.60 16.26 -7.68
N THR A 336 -51.64 16.99 -8.10
CA THR A 336 -52.67 17.48 -7.18
C THR A 336 -53.61 16.35 -6.73
N GLU A 337 -54.46 16.66 -5.74
CA GLU A 337 -55.51 15.75 -5.28
C GLU A 337 -56.39 15.25 -6.44
N GLY A 338 -56.60 13.94 -6.51
CA GLY A 338 -57.34 13.29 -7.60
C GLY A 338 -57.10 11.78 -7.69
N SER A 339 -57.88 11.10 -8.53
CA SER A 339 -57.72 9.67 -8.81
C SER A 339 -57.14 9.46 -10.21
N PHE A 340 -55.95 8.86 -10.27
CA PHE A 340 -55.22 8.60 -11.51
C PHE A 340 -55.08 7.09 -11.73
N ASN A 341 -55.83 6.57 -12.70
CA ASN A 341 -55.88 5.15 -13.04
C ASN A 341 -55.15 4.90 -14.37
N GLU A 342 -53.81 4.97 -14.33
CA GLU A 342 -52.93 4.86 -15.49
C GLU A 342 -51.81 3.85 -15.25
N ASP A 343 -51.33 3.20 -16.32
CA ASP A 343 -50.11 2.39 -16.29
C ASP A 343 -48.90 3.32 -16.45
N ILE A 344 -48.00 3.34 -15.45
CA ILE A 344 -46.83 4.22 -15.44
C ILE A 344 -45.56 3.48 -15.88
N THR A 345 -44.85 4.03 -16.86
CA THR A 345 -43.55 3.56 -17.37
C THR A 345 -42.56 4.72 -17.40
N VAL A 346 -41.35 4.50 -16.87
CA VAL A 346 -40.24 5.48 -16.88
C VAL A 346 -39.13 4.94 -17.79
N ASP A 347 -38.79 5.68 -18.86
CA ASP A 347 -37.66 5.33 -19.72
C ASP A 347 -36.32 5.67 -19.04
N ALA A 348 -35.33 4.76 -19.10
CA ALA A 348 -34.00 4.95 -18.52
C ALA A 348 -33.11 5.85 -19.41
N PRO A 349 -32.19 6.69 -18.87
CA PRO A 349 -31.77 6.85 -17.47
C PRO A 349 -32.32 8.14 -16.82
N SER A 350 -33.57 8.52 -17.11
CA SER A 350 -34.15 9.77 -16.61
C SER A 350 -34.38 9.74 -15.10
N GLN A 351 -33.76 10.66 -14.35
CA GLN A 351 -33.99 10.84 -12.92
C GLN A 351 -35.17 11.78 -12.69
N ILE A 352 -36.39 11.26 -12.60
CA ILE A 352 -37.61 12.07 -12.40
C ILE A 352 -38.09 11.92 -10.95
N ALA A 353 -38.31 13.03 -10.25
CA ALA A 353 -38.88 13.04 -8.91
C ALA A 353 -40.40 13.30 -8.99
N ILE A 354 -41.22 12.45 -8.37
CA ILE A 354 -42.68 12.60 -8.33
C ILE A 354 -43.10 12.95 -6.90
N MET A 355 -43.74 14.11 -6.73
CA MET A 355 -44.33 14.58 -5.49
C MET A 355 -45.86 14.52 -5.57
N GLY A 356 -46.48 13.68 -4.73
CA GLY A 356 -47.92 13.71 -4.51
C GLY A 356 -48.31 14.87 -3.60
N GLY A 357 -49.31 15.65 -4.00
CA GLY A 357 -50.03 16.57 -3.12
C GLY A 357 -50.88 15.81 -2.09
N TYR A 358 -51.44 16.54 -1.12
CA TYR A 358 -52.40 15.99 -0.15
C TYR A 358 -53.52 15.22 -0.90
N ASN A 359 -53.65 13.90 -0.68
CA ASN A 359 -54.72 13.01 -1.15
C ASN A 359 -54.75 12.52 -2.62
N ALA A 360 -53.61 12.46 -3.35
CA ALA A 360 -53.57 11.75 -4.64
C ALA A 360 -53.64 10.21 -4.45
N ILE A 361 -54.52 9.51 -5.20
CA ILE A 361 -54.71 8.04 -5.12
C ILE A 361 -54.31 7.38 -6.45
N PHE A 362 -53.38 6.42 -6.41
CA PHE A 362 -52.92 5.63 -7.55
C PHE A 362 -53.53 4.21 -7.53
N SER A 363 -53.83 3.62 -8.69
CA SER A 363 -54.49 2.31 -8.76
C SER A 363 -53.53 1.13 -8.54
N GLU A 364 -54.01 0.07 -7.87
CA GLU A 364 -53.25 -1.14 -7.43
C GLU A 364 -52.67 -2.04 -8.56
N LYS A 365 -52.74 -1.64 -9.83
CA LYS A 365 -52.48 -2.53 -10.98
C LYS A 365 -51.18 -2.28 -11.76
N THR A 366 -50.19 -1.63 -11.15
CA THR A 366 -48.92 -1.33 -11.83
C THR A 366 -47.91 -2.47 -11.59
N GLU A 367 -47.45 -3.18 -12.63
CA GLU A 367 -46.30 -4.10 -12.54
C GLU A 367 -44.99 -3.29 -12.34
N MET A 368 -44.75 -2.83 -11.11
CA MET A 368 -43.61 -2.00 -10.70
C MET A 368 -42.31 -2.81 -10.54
N THR A 369 -41.66 -3.22 -11.63
CA THR A 369 -40.45 -4.07 -11.57
C THR A 369 -39.10 -3.35 -11.76
N GLN A 370 -39.03 -2.04 -12.01
CA GLN A 370 -37.74 -1.36 -12.24
C GLN A 370 -37.66 0.10 -11.72
N ILE A 371 -37.98 0.36 -10.45
CA ILE A 371 -37.78 1.68 -9.82
C ILE A 371 -36.69 1.57 -8.74
N ARG A 372 -35.66 2.44 -8.78
CA ARG A 372 -34.52 2.44 -7.82
C ARG A 372 -34.49 3.61 -6.83
N SER A 373 -35.46 4.54 -6.83
CA SER A 373 -35.82 5.37 -5.65
C SER A 373 -37.04 6.28 -5.86
N LEU A 374 -38.05 6.16 -5.00
CA LEU A 374 -39.23 7.03 -4.79
C LEU A 374 -39.23 7.48 -3.32
N THR A 375 -39.49 8.74 -2.97
CA THR A 375 -39.59 9.21 -1.56
C THR A 375 -40.69 10.28 -1.36
N ILE A 376 -41.59 10.07 -0.37
CA ILE A 376 -42.75 10.91 -0.02
C ILE A 376 -42.62 11.44 1.43
N LYS A 377 -43.04 12.69 1.70
CA LYS A 377 -43.20 13.24 3.06
C LYS A 377 -44.56 13.91 3.26
N ASN A 378 -45.15 13.67 4.45
CA ASN A 378 -46.53 13.93 4.89
C ASN A 378 -47.61 12.88 4.55
N GLY A 379 -47.17 11.63 4.35
CA GLY A 379 -47.97 10.41 4.63
C GLY A 379 -48.62 9.73 3.43
N ARG A 380 -48.03 8.76 2.71
CA ARG A 380 -46.77 8.00 2.76
C ARG A 380 -46.61 7.37 1.35
N VAL A 381 -45.39 7.01 0.97
CA VAL A 381 -44.96 5.75 0.31
C VAL A 381 -43.68 5.91 -0.54
N ILE A 382 -42.67 5.05 -0.34
CA ILE A 382 -41.28 5.19 -0.83
C ILE A 382 -40.83 3.83 -1.40
N LEU A 383 -39.91 3.78 -2.36
CA LEU A 383 -39.23 2.54 -2.80
C LEU A 383 -37.97 2.90 -3.61
N ASP A 384 -36.79 2.98 -3.01
CA ASP A 384 -35.90 1.87 -2.60
C ASP A 384 -35.25 2.16 -1.21
N GLY A 385 -36.06 2.68 -0.30
CA GLY A 385 -35.86 2.65 1.17
C GLY A 385 -37.15 2.42 1.97
N ILE A 386 -38.22 2.19 1.20
CA ILE A 386 -39.55 1.62 1.45
C ILE A 386 -40.37 2.06 2.67
N GLU A 387 -41.52 2.66 2.40
CA GLU A 387 -42.76 2.23 3.08
C GLU A 387 -43.87 2.23 2.04
N ILE A 388 -44.69 1.18 1.88
CA ILE A 388 -45.87 1.15 0.99
C ILE A 388 -47.12 0.82 1.82
N LEU A 389 -48.23 1.47 1.44
CA LEU A 389 -49.66 1.22 1.65
C LEU A 389 -50.33 1.79 2.92
N PRO A 390 -51.63 2.14 2.86
CA PRO A 390 -52.46 2.64 1.76
C PRO A 390 -52.69 4.16 1.80
#